data_AF-A0A8B6C7J8-F1
#
_entry.id   AF-A0A8B6C7J8-F1
#
_cell.length_a   1.000
_cell.length_b   1.000
_cell.length_c   1.000
_cell.angle_alpha   90.00
_cell.angle_beta   90.00
_cell.angle_gamma   90.00
#
_symmetry.space_group_name_H-M   'P 1'
#
loop_
_entity.id
_entity.type
_entity.pdbx_description
1 polymer ?
#
loop_
_entity_poly.entity_id
_entity_poly.type
_entity_poly.pdbx_seq_one_letter_code
_entity_poly.pdbx_strand_id
1 'polypeptide(L)'
;MEKMYQSGIQNLSIKEADEFKRVLLQNCCVFADPDGETGHTLLGKHEIKLEKEIPIKEPPRRVPLFKRKILEEEIEKLEKKGIIEKSCSPWSAPIVL
;
A
#
# COMPACT_ATOMS: atom_id res chain seq x y z
N MET A 1 -2.81 -3.51 -14.70
CA MET A 1 -3.84 -3.84 -15.70
C MET A 1 -3.36 -4.94 -16.64
N GLU A 2 -2.14 -4.86 -17.17
CA GLU A 2 -1.61 -5.89 -18.07
C GLU A 2 -1.56 -7.28 -17.43
N LYS A 3 -1.02 -7.41 -16.22
CA LYS A 3 -0.97 -8.70 -15.50
C LYS A 3 -2.36 -9.28 -15.22
N MET A 4 -3.30 -8.43 -14.82
CA MET A 4 -4.70 -8.79 -14.60
C MET A 4 -5.37 -9.28 -15.89
N TYR A 5 -5.10 -8.62 -17.01
CA TYR A 5 -5.60 -9.03 -18.32
C TYR A 5 -5.03 -10.39 -18.74
N GLN A 6 -3.71 -10.57 -18.69
CA GLN A 6 -3.04 -11.82 -19.06
C GLN A 6 -3.48 -13.02 -18.21
N SER A 7 -3.77 -12.81 -16.93
CA SER A 7 -4.33 -13.86 -16.06
C SER A 7 -5.79 -14.17 -16.39
N GLY A 8 -6.61 -13.15 -16.71
CA GLY A 8 -8.04 -13.32 -16.91
C GLY A 8 -8.43 -13.99 -18.23
N ILE A 9 -7.58 -13.93 -19.25
CA ILE A 9 -7.86 -14.49 -20.59
C ILE A 9 -7.56 -15.99 -20.73
N GLN A 10 -6.96 -16.65 -19.73
CA GLN A 10 -6.45 -18.02 -19.85
C GLN A 10 -7.50 -19.07 -20.22
N ASN A 11 -8.78 -18.81 -19.92
CA ASN A 11 -9.90 -19.72 -20.20
C ASN A 11 -11.05 -19.04 -20.96
N LEU A 12 -10.78 -17.94 -21.67
CA LEU A 12 -11.79 -17.19 -22.42
C LEU A 12 -11.71 -17.46 -23.91
N SER A 13 -12.85 -17.50 -24.58
CA SER A 13 -12.91 -17.43 -26.04
C SER A 13 -12.48 -16.05 -26.53
N ILE A 14 -12.16 -15.94 -27.83
CA ILE A 14 -11.72 -14.67 -28.45
C ILE A 14 -12.73 -13.55 -28.24
N LYS A 15 -14.03 -13.86 -28.29
CA LYS A 15 -15.11 -12.87 -28.08
C LYS A 15 -15.17 -12.42 -26.62
N GLU A 16 -15.08 -13.35 -25.67
CA GLU A 16 -15.11 -13.04 -24.25
C GLU A 16 -13.85 -12.29 -23.80
N ALA A 17 -12.69 -12.57 -24.39
CA ALA A 17 -11.45 -11.85 -24.11
C ALA A 17 -11.54 -10.37 -24.54
N ASP A 18 -12.19 -10.09 -25.68
CA ASP A 18 -12.39 -8.71 -26.15
C ASP A 18 -13.39 -7.94 -25.26
N GLU A 19 -14.47 -8.60 -24.85
CA GLU A 19 -15.42 -8.05 -23.88
C GLU A 19 -14.75 -7.79 -22.52
N PHE A 20 -13.95 -8.73 -22.04
CA PHE A 20 -13.19 -8.59 -20.81
C PHE A 20 -12.22 -7.41 -20.87
N LYS A 21 -11.52 -7.22 -21.99
CA LYS A 21 -10.65 -6.05 -22.21
C LYS A 21 -11.43 -4.74 -22.12
N ARG A 22 -12.63 -4.67 -22.72
CA ARG A 22 -13.49 -3.48 -22.62
C ARG A 22 -13.89 -3.19 -21.19
N VAL A 23 -14.31 -4.20 -20.42
CA VAL A 23 -14.71 -4.03 -19.02
C VAL A 23 -13.56 -3.50 -18.16
N LEU A 24 -12.37 -4.06 -18.32
CA LEU A 24 -11.17 -3.60 -17.60
C LEU A 24 -10.85 -2.14 -17.92
N LEU A 25 -10.86 -1.76 -19.21
CA LEU A 25 -10.55 -0.39 -19.62
C LEU A 25 -11.62 0.61 -19.19
N GLN A 26 -12.90 0.24 -19.26
CA GLN A 26 -14.01 1.09 -18.84
C GLN A 26 -14.03 1.34 -17.33
N ASN A 27 -13.59 0.36 -16.54
CA ASN A 27 -13.59 0.42 -15.08
C ASN A 27 -12.15 0.49 -14.53
N CYS A 28 -11.24 1.11 -15.27
CA CYS A 28 -9.81 1.14 -14.92
C CYS A 28 -9.51 1.79 -13.56
N CYS A 29 -10.39 2.67 -13.08
CA CYS A 29 -10.29 3.32 -11.77
C CYS A 29 -10.84 2.48 -10.60
N VAL A 30 -11.53 1.37 -10.88
CA VAL A 30 -12.13 0.48 -9.87
C VAL A 30 -11.18 -0.66 -9.53
N PHE A 31 -10.42 -1.15 -10.51
CA PHE A 31 -9.54 -2.29 -10.33
C PHE A 31 -8.17 -1.86 -9.82
N ALA A 32 -7.76 -2.41 -8.68
CA ALA A 32 -6.38 -2.35 -8.23
C ALA A 32 -5.56 -3.41 -8.99
N ASP A 33 -4.48 -2.99 -9.65
CA ASP A 33 -3.48 -3.92 -10.15
C ASP A 33 -2.78 -4.58 -8.95
N PRO A 34 -2.38 -5.87 -9.01
CA PRO A 34 -1.68 -6.51 -7.89
C PRO A 34 -0.41 -5.78 -7.43
N ASP A 35 0.25 -5.08 -8.36
CA ASP A 35 1.42 -4.23 -8.11
C ASP A 35 1.08 -2.73 -8.14
N GLY A 36 -0.20 -2.40 -8.31
CA GLY A 36 -0.68 -1.04 -8.48
C GLY A 36 -0.65 -0.21 -7.20
N GLU A 37 -0.93 1.08 -7.36
CA GLU A 37 -1.11 1.97 -6.22
C GLU A 37 -2.40 1.63 -5.49
N THR A 38 -2.35 1.67 -4.16
CA THR A 38 -3.53 1.55 -3.32
C THR A 38 -4.33 2.84 -3.42
N GLY A 39 -5.62 2.75 -3.71
CA GLY A 39 -6.49 3.92 -3.70
C GLY A 39 -6.62 4.54 -2.30
N HIS A 40 -6.86 5.85 -2.25
CA HIS A 40 -7.20 6.55 -1.01
C HIS A 40 -8.38 7.50 -1.26
N THR A 41 -9.08 7.88 -0.19
CA THR A 41 -10.20 8.82 -0.25
C THR A 41 -9.93 10.02 0.64
N LEU A 42 -10.34 11.19 0.18
CA LEU A 42 -10.28 12.44 0.94
C LEU A 42 -11.62 12.80 1.59
N LEU A 43 -12.63 11.93 1.48
CA LEU A 43 -13.99 12.18 1.97
C LEU A 43 -14.08 12.26 3.50
N GLY A 44 -13.12 11.67 4.22
CA GLY A 44 -13.10 11.70 5.68
C GLY A 44 -11.70 11.42 6.22
N LYS A 45 -11.43 11.97 7.40
CA LYS A 45 -10.24 11.65 8.20
C LYS A 45 -10.69 10.92 9.46
N HIS A 46 -10.00 9.83 9.78
CA HIS A 46 -10.28 9.09 11.01
C HIS A 46 -9.58 9.78 12.19
N GLU A 47 -10.35 10.08 13.23
CA GLU A 47 -9.82 10.59 14.49
C GLU A 47 -9.83 9.48 15.54
N ILE A 48 -8.68 9.21 16.13
CA ILE A 48 -8.54 8.22 17.21
C ILE A 48 -8.70 8.97 18.54
N LYS A 49 -9.81 8.74 19.23
CA LYS A 49 -10.06 9.31 20.57
C LYS A 49 -9.30 8.51 21.62
N LEU A 50 -8.45 9.18 22.39
CA LEU A 50 -7.70 8.57 23.48
C LEU A 50 -8.43 8.76 24.80
N GLU A 51 -8.36 7.78 25.70
CA GLU A 51 -8.81 7.95 27.09
C GLU A 51 -7.84 8.81 27.92
N LYS A 52 -6.55 8.71 27.60
CA LYS A 52 -5.45 9.48 28.22
C LYS A 52 -4.48 9.94 27.16
N GLU A 53 -4.18 11.24 27.13
CA GLU A 53 -3.25 11.86 26.19
C GLU A 53 -1.81 11.87 26.74
N ILE A 54 -1.33 10.72 27.23
CA ILE A 54 0.02 10.59 27.79
C ILE A 54 0.88 9.83 26.77
N PRO A 55 1.84 10.49 26.10
CA PRO A 55 2.65 9.84 25.08
C PRO A 55 3.51 8.69 25.61
N ILE A 56 3.56 7.61 24.84
CA ILE A 56 4.45 6.48 25.07
C ILE A 56 5.51 6.48 23.97
N LYS A 57 6.79 6.57 24.36
CA LYS A 57 7.92 6.61 23.45
C LYS A 57 8.85 5.43 23.69
N GLU A 58 8.69 4.39 22.88
CA GLU A 58 9.58 3.25 22.90
C GLU A 58 10.79 3.46 21.98
N PRO A 59 12.01 3.11 22.42
CA PRO A 59 13.20 3.22 21.60
C PRO A 59 13.20 2.20 20.46
N PRO A 60 13.76 2.53 19.28
CA PRO A 60 13.84 1.61 18.16
C PRO A 60 14.73 0.39 18.49
N ARG A 61 14.33 -0.79 18.03
CA ARG A 61 15.14 -2.01 18.17
C ARG A 61 16.27 -2.01 17.15
N ARG A 62 17.38 -2.68 17.50
CA ARG A 62 18.52 -2.85 16.58
C ARG A 62 18.10 -3.73 15.40
N VAL A 63 18.31 -3.22 14.19
CA VAL A 63 18.11 -3.97 12.95
C VAL A 63 19.42 -4.70 12.57
N PRO A 64 19.39 -6.02 12.37
CA PRO A 64 20.54 -6.77 11.89
C PRO A 64 21.09 -6.21 10.58
N LEU A 65 22.42 -6.21 10.41
CA LEU A 65 23.07 -5.59 9.25
C LEU A 65 22.52 -6.10 7.91
N PHE A 66 22.30 -7.41 7.79
CA PHE A 66 21.79 -8.03 6.56
C PHE A 66 20.34 -7.65 6.23
N LYS A 67 19.56 -7.14 7.20
CA LYS A 67 18.16 -6.69 6.99
C LYS A 67 18.03 -5.20 6.73
N ARG A 68 19.08 -4.40 6.95
CA ARG A 68 19.00 -2.92 6.82
C ARG A 68 18.60 -2.48 5.42
N LYS A 69 19.18 -3.10 4.39
CA LYS A 69 18.88 -2.79 2.99
C LYS A 69 17.39 -3.00 2.67
N ILE A 70 16.82 -4.14 3.09
CA ILE A 70 15.40 -4.46 2.87
C ILE A 70 14.49 -3.46 3.59
N LEU A 71 14.86 -3.09 4.83
CA LEU A 71 14.11 -2.08 5.58
C LEU A 71 14.12 -0.72 4.87
N GLU A 72 15.29 -0.26 4.43
CA GLU A 72 15.45 1.03 3.73
C GLU A 72 14.64 1.05 2.42
N GLU A 73 14.70 -0.03 1.63
CA GLU A 73 13.92 -0.18 0.40
C GLU A 73 12.40 -0.13 0.65
N GLU A 74 11.91 -0.79 1.70
CA GLU A 74 10.47 -0.78 2.01
C GLU A 74 10.01 0.58 2.55
N ILE A 75 10.83 1.26 3.38
CA ILE A 75 10.54 2.64 3.82
C ILE A 75 10.45 3.57 2.60
N GLU A 76 11.42 3.52 1.70
CA GLU A 76 11.44 4.38 0.51
C GLU A 76 10.21 4.11 -0.39
N LYS A 77 9.83 2.84 -0.55
CA LYS A 77 8.64 2.43 -1.30
C LYS A 77 7.35 2.96 -0.66
N LEU A 78 7.21 2.88 0.67
CA LEU A 78 6.03 3.40 1.38
C LEU A 78 5.96 4.93 1.36
N GLU A 79 7.11 5.61 1.48
CA GLU A 79 7.21 7.08 1.37
C GLU A 79 6.84 7.55 -0.05
N LYS A 80 7.36 6.89 -1.10
CA LYS A 80 6.98 7.17 -2.50
C LYS A 80 5.50 6.95 -2.79
N LYS A 81 4.88 5.96 -2.15
CA LYS A 81 3.43 5.71 -2.25
C LYS A 81 2.59 6.70 -1.44
N GLY A 82 3.20 7.58 -0.65
CA GLY A 82 2.49 8.54 0.20
C GLY A 82 1.74 7.89 1.37
N ILE A 83 2.09 6.66 1.74
CA ILE A 83 1.45 5.92 2.85
C ILE A 83 2.02 6.37 4.20
N ILE A 84 3.29 6.75 4.24
CA ILE A 84 3.98 7.24 5.43
C ILE A 84 4.61 8.61 5.16
N GLU A 85 4.82 9.38 6.22
CA GLU A 85 5.50 10.67 6.18
C GLU A 85 6.46 10.82 7.36
N LYS A 86 7.43 11.73 7.23
CA LYS A 86 8.35 12.07 8.33
C LYS A 86 7.61 12.90 9.36
N SER A 87 7.79 12.57 10.64
CA SER A 87 7.19 13.31 11.75
C SER A 87 8.13 13.41 12.94
N CYS A 88 7.89 14.41 13.80
CA CYS A 88 8.53 14.55 15.10
C CYS A 88 7.54 14.21 16.21
N SER A 89 7.04 12.98 16.22
CA SER A 89 5.99 12.55 17.16
C SER A 89 6.55 12.32 18.59
N PRO A 90 5.81 12.70 19.64
CA PRO A 90 6.11 12.27 21.00
C PRO A 90 5.77 10.79 21.22
N TRP A 91 5.01 10.16 20.32
CA TRP A 91 4.66 8.74 20.30
C TRP A 91 5.62 7.96 19.41
N SER A 92 6.10 6.80 19.87
CA SER A 92 6.97 5.92 19.08
C SER A 92 6.79 4.47 19.49
N ALA A 93 6.69 3.58 18.49
CA ALA A 93 6.69 2.13 18.67
C ALA A 93 7.78 1.51 17.77
N PRO A 94 8.53 0.49 18.23
CA PRO A 94 9.59 -0.12 17.46
C PRO A 94 9.03 -0.98 16.31
N ILE A 95 9.67 -0.90 15.15
CA ILE A 95 9.38 -1.76 14.01
C ILE A 95 9.82 -3.22 14.24
N VAL A 96 9.20 -4.14 13.51
CA VAL A 96 9.56 -5.58 13.46
C VAL A 96 9.77 -5.98 12.00
N LEU A 97 10.80 -6.79 11.74
CA LEU A 97 11.27 -7.23 10.41
C LEU A 97 11.42 -8.74 10.30
#